data_AF-A0A3N1CXN6-F1
#
_entry.id   AF-A0A3N1CXN6-F1
#
_cell.length_a   1.000
_cell.length_b   1.000
_cell.length_c   1.000
_cell.angle_alpha   90.00
_cell.angle_beta   90.00
_cell.angle_gamma   90.00
#
_symmetry.space_group_name_H-M   'P 1'
#
loop_
_entity.id
_entity.type
_entity.pdbx_description
1 polymer ?
#
loop_
_entity_poly.entity_id
_entity_poly.type
_entity_poly.pdbx_seq_one_letter_code
_entity_poly.pdbx_strand_id
1 'polypeptide(L)'
;MEKTRRKKHRPGGHVYAPGHDRVRDLLIPYLSCGFGRTHLFGHVAGWNHPFTLGGEWRWSMIRIMIVGDSISHGSSGDWTWRYRLWKHLRVHGVELDLVGPRDDLDAITTAAPGDGDGAYADPDFDPDHDAQWGRPFLAEKDEIESKVRVHRPDLLLVLLGINDLFWHGLPAEENEANVRSFVAAARRGAPGLRLVLGTVLDTQRARDDVVFNARVSEFNRRLVLLADDLSTPGSPVAIAPTATEFVASAHTWDGTHPNPRGELRIAAAFADLLALRFALGGPYPRPFPNVPDLPPETKRVMT
;
A
#
# COMPACT_ATOMS: atom_id res chain seq x y z
N MET A 1 -40.67 56.60 -12.04
CA MET A 1 -41.72 56.12 -11.12
C MET A 1 -41.66 54.59 -11.13
N GLU A 2 -41.45 53.81 -10.07
CA GLU A 2 -40.96 54.02 -8.71
C GLU A 2 -40.46 52.64 -8.24
N LYS A 3 -39.27 52.58 -7.63
CA LYS A 3 -38.67 51.39 -7.03
C LYS A 3 -39.10 51.32 -5.57
N THR A 4 -39.60 50.18 -5.09
CA THR A 4 -39.84 49.98 -3.65
C THR A 4 -38.83 49.01 -3.05
N ARG A 5 -37.82 49.60 -2.41
CA ARG A 5 -36.98 49.03 -1.34
C ARG A 5 -37.74 49.08 0.00
N ARG A 6 -37.56 48.07 0.87
CA ARG A 6 -37.63 48.19 2.34
C ARG A 6 -36.55 47.27 2.94
N LYS A 7 -35.34 47.73 3.23
CA LYS A 7 -34.79 48.27 4.51
C LYS A 7 -35.16 47.52 5.80
N LYS A 8 -34.13 46.83 6.33
CA LYS A 8 -33.65 46.65 7.72
C LYS A 8 -34.44 47.30 8.86
N HIS A 9 -34.58 46.59 10.00
CA HIS A 9 -34.33 47.09 11.37
C HIS A 9 -34.06 45.94 12.37
N ARG A 10 -32.86 45.93 12.99
CA ARG A 10 -32.63 45.61 14.41
C ARG A 10 -32.43 46.96 15.12
N PRO A 11 -32.78 47.12 16.41
CA PRO A 11 -31.69 47.16 17.41
C PRO A 11 -32.06 46.75 18.86
N GLY A 12 -31.03 46.59 19.69
CA GLY A 12 -31.06 46.60 21.17
C GLY A 12 -31.17 45.21 21.82
N GLY A 13 -30.27 44.70 22.66
CA GLY A 13 -29.18 45.32 23.42
C GLY A 13 -29.54 45.35 24.91
N HIS A 14 -29.04 44.41 25.71
CA HIS A 14 -28.79 44.62 27.13
C HIS A 14 -27.54 43.85 27.57
N VAL A 15 -26.63 44.63 28.15
CA VAL A 15 -25.37 44.28 28.81
C VAL A 15 -25.63 44.30 30.31
N TYR A 16 -25.11 43.33 31.05
CA TYR A 16 -24.40 43.53 32.34
C TYR A 16 -23.58 42.27 32.68
N ALA A 17 -22.28 42.47 32.92
CA ALA A 17 -21.31 41.54 33.48
C ALA A 17 -21.09 41.89 34.99
N PRO A 18 -20.07 41.39 35.72
CA PRO A 18 -19.39 40.09 35.72
C PRO A 18 -19.36 39.43 37.12
N GLY A 19 -19.00 38.15 37.19
CA GLY A 19 -18.63 37.46 38.44
C GLY A 19 -17.40 36.58 38.23
N HIS A 20 -16.31 36.94 38.90
CA HIS A 20 -15.06 36.20 39.03
C HIS A 20 -15.28 34.89 39.83
N ASP A 21 -14.75 33.75 39.39
CA ASP A 21 -13.48 33.19 39.91
C ASP A 21 -13.14 31.80 39.32
N ARG A 22 -11.82 31.67 39.05
CA ARG A 22 -10.91 30.50 38.93
C ARG A 22 -11.54 29.10 39.13
N VAL A 23 -11.18 28.09 38.34
CA VAL A 23 -9.89 27.38 38.42
C VAL A 23 -9.56 26.70 37.08
N ARG A 24 -8.27 26.78 36.72
CA ARG A 24 -7.59 26.12 35.59
C ARG A 24 -7.49 24.61 35.84
N ASP A 25 -7.47 23.82 34.77
CA ASP A 25 -6.60 22.65 34.56
C ASP A 25 -7.35 21.50 33.85
N LEU A 26 -6.91 21.17 32.63
CA LEU A 26 -6.58 19.80 32.19
C LEU A 26 -6.13 19.84 30.72
N LEU A 27 -4.86 20.20 30.56
CA LEU A 27 -4.02 19.91 29.40
C LEU A 27 -3.39 18.53 29.62
N ILE A 28 -3.40 17.72 28.56
CA ILE A 28 -2.62 16.49 28.38
C ILE A 28 -1.12 16.80 28.53
N PRO A 29 -0.33 15.98 29.24
CA PRO A 29 0.65 15.13 28.52
C PRO A 29 1.01 13.80 29.22
N TYR A 30 1.20 12.73 28.41
CA TYR A 30 2.07 11.62 28.80
C TYR A 30 3.01 11.29 27.63
N LEU A 31 4.21 11.86 27.69
CA LEU A 31 5.44 11.32 27.14
C LEU A 31 6.56 11.60 28.16
N SER A 32 7.46 10.63 28.29
CA SER A 32 8.77 10.67 28.97
C SER A 32 8.82 10.33 30.46
N CYS A 33 9.27 9.10 30.72
CA CYS A 33 10.18 8.77 31.82
C CYS A 33 11.20 7.81 31.17
N GLY A 34 12.51 8.04 31.14
CA GLY A 34 13.37 8.59 32.17
C GLY A 34 14.35 7.47 32.56
N PHE A 35 15.57 7.53 32.02
CA PHE A 35 16.66 6.58 32.24
C PHE A 35 16.95 6.36 33.74
N GLY A 36 17.05 5.09 34.16
CA GLY A 36 17.55 4.69 35.47
C GLY A 36 18.18 3.30 35.39
N ARG A 37 19.51 3.23 35.39
CA ARG A 37 20.27 1.98 35.46
C ARG A 37 20.18 1.39 36.87
N THR A 38 19.71 0.15 36.99
CA THR A 38 20.18 -0.79 38.01
C THR A 38 19.89 -2.21 37.53
N HIS A 39 20.93 -3.05 37.57
CA HIS A 39 20.92 -4.46 37.21
C HIS A 39 19.93 -5.26 38.07
N LEU A 40 19.00 -5.97 37.42
CA LEU A 40 18.51 -7.25 37.91
C LEU A 40 18.29 -8.17 36.70
N PHE A 41 19.10 -9.22 36.65
CA PHE A 41 18.95 -10.33 35.72
C PHE A 41 17.65 -11.07 36.06
N GLY A 42 16.60 -10.84 35.27
CA GLY A 42 15.42 -11.69 35.20
C GLY A 42 15.39 -12.35 33.84
N HIS A 43 15.73 -13.64 33.78
CA HIS A 43 15.54 -14.45 32.58
C HIS A 43 14.07 -14.49 32.18
N VAL A 44 13.71 -13.74 31.14
CA VAL A 44 12.55 -14.07 30.31
C VAL A 44 13.09 -14.84 29.11
N ALA A 45 13.09 -16.16 29.23
CA ALA A 45 13.37 -17.03 28.11
C ALA A 45 12.20 -16.95 27.11
N GLY A 46 12.51 -16.69 25.84
CA GLY A 46 11.68 -17.21 24.75
C GLY A 46 11.07 -16.23 23.75
N TRP A 47 11.76 -15.20 23.27
CA TRP A 47 11.45 -14.57 21.98
C TRP A 47 12.75 -14.05 21.33
N ASN A 48 13.58 -14.94 20.79
CA ASN A 48 14.73 -14.57 19.97
C ASN A 48 15.07 -15.72 19.01
N HIS A 49 14.22 -15.94 18.02
CA HIS A 49 14.61 -16.60 16.79
C HIS A 49 13.97 -15.85 15.62
N PRO A 50 14.75 -15.24 14.70
CA PRO A 50 14.21 -14.87 13.41
C PRO A 50 13.86 -16.17 12.68
N PHE A 51 12.58 -16.55 12.68
CA PHE A 51 12.10 -17.63 11.82
C PHE A 51 12.13 -17.10 10.38
N THR A 52 13.19 -17.45 9.65
CA THR A 52 13.21 -17.47 8.19
C THR A 52 12.18 -18.51 7.74
N LEU A 53 11.12 -18.06 7.06
CA LEU A 53 10.10 -18.94 6.51
C LEU A 53 10.60 -19.46 5.16
N GLY A 54 11.45 -20.48 5.15
CA GLY A 54 11.72 -21.20 3.91
C GLY A 54 13.06 -21.91 3.86
N GLY A 55 13.01 -23.19 3.46
CA GLY A 55 14.17 -23.87 2.89
C GLY A 55 14.68 -23.14 1.65
N GLU A 56 15.93 -23.43 1.29
CA GLU A 56 16.64 -22.88 0.13
C GLU A 56 15.72 -22.81 -1.10
N TRP A 57 15.73 -21.67 -1.81
CA TRP A 57 15.09 -21.54 -3.11
C TRP A 57 15.70 -22.59 -4.03
N ARG A 58 14.93 -23.64 -4.33
CA ARG A 58 15.39 -24.78 -5.15
C ARG A 58 15.52 -24.45 -6.63
N TRP A 59 15.25 -23.21 -7.02
CA TRP A 59 15.18 -22.75 -8.39
C TRP A 59 16.25 -21.71 -8.65
N SER A 60 16.85 -21.77 -9.83
CA SER A 60 17.79 -20.76 -10.32
C SER A 60 17.11 -19.43 -10.67
N MET A 61 15.77 -19.37 -10.69
CA MET A 61 14.98 -18.18 -11.02
C MET A 61 13.65 -18.22 -10.25
N ILE A 62 13.27 -17.11 -9.60
CA ILE A 62 12.00 -16.99 -8.88
C ILE A 62 10.93 -16.31 -9.74
N ARG A 63 9.72 -16.88 -9.80
CA ARG A 63 8.59 -16.28 -10.51
C ARG A 63 7.74 -15.45 -9.54
N ILE A 64 7.64 -14.15 -9.77
CA ILE A 64 6.89 -13.23 -8.89
C ILE A 64 5.74 -12.62 -9.68
N MET A 65 4.51 -12.81 -9.19
CA MET A 65 3.34 -12.12 -9.74
C MET A 65 2.95 -10.96 -8.81
N ILE A 66 2.97 -9.76 -9.37
CA ILE A 66 2.55 -8.54 -8.68
C ILE A 66 1.07 -8.32 -8.93
N VAL A 67 0.25 -8.53 -7.90
CA VAL A 67 -1.21 -8.38 -7.96
C VAL A 67 -1.58 -7.01 -7.41
N GLY A 68 -2.34 -6.21 -8.16
CA GLY A 68 -2.67 -4.87 -7.67
C GLY A 68 -3.74 -4.11 -8.42
N ASP A 69 -3.90 -2.85 -8.05
CA ASP A 69 -4.78 -1.90 -8.70
C ASP A 69 -4.00 -0.82 -9.46
N SER A 70 -4.53 0.39 -9.59
CA SER A 70 -3.87 1.53 -10.23
C SER A 70 -2.51 1.87 -9.61
N ILE A 71 -2.32 1.64 -8.30
CA ILE A 71 -1.06 1.91 -7.60
C ILE A 71 0.05 1.00 -8.13
N SER A 72 -0.29 -0.21 -8.55
CA SER A 72 0.65 -1.20 -9.08
C SER A 72 0.67 -1.24 -10.60
N HIS A 73 -0.46 -1.03 -11.27
CA HIS A 73 -0.54 -0.91 -12.72
C HIS A 73 0.36 0.24 -13.18
N GLY A 74 0.29 1.38 -12.50
CA GLY A 74 1.01 2.58 -12.90
C GLY A 74 0.42 3.20 -14.17
N SER A 75 1.01 4.30 -14.59
CA SER A 75 0.53 5.08 -15.72
C SER A 75 1.68 5.52 -16.63
N SER A 76 1.37 5.87 -17.88
CA SER A 76 2.31 6.48 -18.81
C SER A 76 3.21 7.53 -18.12
N GLY A 77 4.53 7.38 -18.29
CA GLY A 77 5.53 8.25 -17.67
C GLY A 77 5.90 7.93 -16.21
N ASP A 78 5.32 6.88 -15.60
CA ASP A 78 5.81 6.35 -14.32
C ASP A 78 7.07 5.50 -14.53
N TRP A 79 7.85 5.36 -13.47
CA TRP A 79 8.80 4.25 -13.37
C TRP A 79 8.13 3.02 -12.77
N THR A 80 7.06 3.20 -12.00
CA THR A 80 6.38 2.20 -11.17
C THR A 80 7.24 1.65 -10.04
N TRP A 81 6.59 1.26 -8.95
CA TRP A 81 7.30 0.59 -7.86
C TRP A 81 7.77 -0.81 -8.29
N ARG A 82 7.13 -1.41 -9.31
CA ARG A 82 7.50 -2.71 -9.89
C ARG A 82 8.92 -2.67 -10.45
N TYR A 83 9.23 -1.67 -11.29
CA TYR A 83 10.58 -1.43 -11.80
C TYR A 83 11.60 -1.25 -10.67
N ARG A 84 11.26 -0.42 -9.68
CA ARG A 84 12.17 -0.10 -8.57
C ARG A 84 12.48 -1.32 -7.71
N LEU A 85 11.50 -2.19 -7.51
CA LEU A 85 11.69 -3.46 -6.82
C LEU A 85 12.51 -4.43 -7.68
N TRP A 86 12.13 -4.63 -8.95
CA TRP A 86 12.82 -5.50 -9.89
C TRP A 86 14.31 -5.15 -9.99
N LYS A 87 14.63 -3.87 -10.22
CA LYS A 87 16.00 -3.37 -10.31
C LYS A 87 16.79 -3.62 -9.03
N HIS A 88 16.16 -3.40 -7.88
CA HIS A 88 16.78 -3.67 -6.58
C HIS A 88 17.10 -5.15 -6.40
N LEU A 89 16.16 -6.04 -6.70
CA LEU A 89 16.37 -7.48 -6.63
C LEU A 89 17.49 -7.94 -7.59
N ARG A 90 17.51 -7.44 -8.83
CA ARG A 90 18.58 -7.72 -9.81
C ARG A 90 19.96 -7.29 -9.33
N VAL A 91 20.09 -6.08 -8.75
CA VAL A 91 21.36 -5.59 -8.18
C VAL A 91 21.85 -6.47 -7.02
N HIS A 92 20.93 -7.12 -6.31
CA HIS A 92 21.25 -8.10 -5.28
C HIS A 92 21.46 -9.53 -5.81
N GLY A 93 21.58 -9.71 -7.14
CA GLY A 93 21.85 -11.00 -7.76
C GLY A 93 20.67 -11.97 -7.73
N VAL A 94 19.45 -11.47 -7.50
CA VAL A 94 18.25 -12.29 -7.61
C VAL A 94 17.92 -12.47 -9.09
N GLU A 95 17.95 -13.71 -9.54
CA GLU A 95 17.38 -14.12 -10.82
C GLU A 95 15.87 -14.26 -10.65
N LEU A 96 15.10 -13.41 -11.32
CA LEU A 96 13.63 -13.37 -11.23
C LEU A 96 12.98 -13.21 -12.60
N ASP A 97 11.74 -13.68 -12.67
CA ASP A 97 10.78 -13.52 -13.77
C ASP A 97 9.54 -12.88 -13.15
N LEU A 98 9.21 -11.65 -13.55
CA LEU A 98 7.90 -11.10 -13.25
C LEU A 98 6.90 -11.79 -14.17
N VAL A 99 5.72 -12.13 -13.65
CA VAL A 99 4.74 -12.90 -14.41
C VAL A 99 3.35 -12.34 -14.17
N GLY A 100 2.51 -12.42 -15.19
CA GLY A 100 1.10 -12.08 -15.07
C GLY A 100 0.42 -11.96 -16.42
N PRO A 101 -0.89 -11.68 -16.44
CA PRO A 101 -1.67 -11.57 -17.67
C PRO A 101 -1.44 -10.26 -18.43
N ARG A 102 -0.62 -9.34 -17.91
CA ARG A 102 -0.45 -7.98 -18.43
C ARG A 102 1.01 -7.56 -18.40
N ASP A 103 1.40 -6.71 -19.34
CA ASP A 103 2.75 -6.19 -19.52
C ASP A 103 2.76 -4.67 -19.75
N ASP A 104 1.64 -4.00 -19.46
CA ASP A 104 1.37 -2.62 -19.84
C ASP A 104 1.26 -1.63 -18.67
N LEU A 105 0.98 -0.38 -19.03
CA LEU A 105 0.66 0.76 -18.18
C LEU A 105 -0.72 1.31 -18.60
N ASP A 106 -1.36 2.03 -17.67
CA ASP A 106 -2.55 2.81 -17.96
C ASP A 106 -2.20 4.05 -18.81
N ALA A 107 -2.84 4.18 -19.97
CA ALA A 107 -2.56 5.21 -20.97
C ALA A 107 -3.27 6.54 -20.66
N ILE A 108 -3.01 7.10 -19.47
CA ILE A 108 -3.63 8.36 -18.98
C ILE A 108 -3.34 9.59 -19.84
N THR A 109 -2.40 9.51 -20.79
CA THR A 109 -2.03 10.62 -21.69
C THR A 109 -2.84 10.63 -22.99
N THR A 110 -3.69 9.62 -23.22
CA THR A 110 -4.51 9.54 -24.43
C THR A 110 -5.97 9.93 -24.15
N ALA A 111 -6.65 10.47 -25.15
CA ALA A 111 -8.04 10.94 -25.00
C ALA A 111 -9.06 9.81 -24.79
N ALA A 112 -8.68 8.57 -25.11
CA ALA A 112 -9.46 7.38 -24.79
C ALA A 112 -8.87 6.77 -23.50
N PRO A 113 -9.64 6.66 -22.40
CA PRO A 113 -9.23 5.83 -21.27
C PRO A 113 -8.92 4.43 -21.77
N GLY A 114 -7.72 3.93 -21.50
CA GLY A 114 -7.29 2.68 -22.06
C GLY A 114 -6.00 2.17 -21.45
N ASP A 115 -5.89 0.86 -21.48
CA ASP A 115 -4.71 0.07 -21.19
C ASP A 115 -3.80 0.02 -22.45
N GLY A 116 -2.55 -0.41 -22.30
CA GLY A 116 -1.70 -0.81 -23.43
C GLY A 116 -0.50 0.09 -23.74
N ASP A 117 -0.08 0.98 -22.83
CA ASP A 117 1.19 1.69 -22.97
C ASP A 117 2.36 0.84 -22.44
N GLY A 118 3.32 0.48 -23.29
CA GLY A 118 4.51 -0.30 -22.94
C GLY A 118 5.77 0.55 -22.77
N ALA A 119 5.67 1.88 -22.72
CA ALA A 119 6.82 2.80 -22.80
C ALA A 119 7.61 2.93 -21.48
N TYR A 120 8.14 1.82 -20.97
CA TYR A 120 9.20 1.88 -19.97
C TYR A 120 10.49 2.41 -20.59
N ALA A 121 11.18 3.29 -19.87
CA ALA A 121 12.43 3.89 -20.34
C ALA A 121 13.63 2.91 -20.29
N ASP A 122 13.51 1.84 -19.50
CA ASP A 122 14.52 0.80 -19.38
C ASP A 122 14.07 -0.45 -20.17
N PRO A 123 14.70 -0.76 -21.32
CA PRO A 123 14.26 -1.86 -22.17
C PRO A 123 14.57 -3.25 -21.58
N ASP A 124 15.41 -3.32 -20.55
CA ASP A 124 15.74 -4.58 -19.87
C ASP A 124 14.72 -4.92 -18.78
N PHE A 125 13.82 -3.98 -18.43
CA PHE A 125 12.79 -4.22 -17.44
C PHE A 125 11.80 -5.27 -17.94
N ASP A 126 11.50 -6.22 -17.06
CA ASP A 126 10.41 -7.18 -17.22
C ASP A 126 9.09 -6.56 -16.72
N PRO A 127 8.15 -6.19 -17.60
CA PRO A 127 6.98 -5.43 -17.22
C PRO A 127 5.78 -6.29 -16.80
N ASP A 128 5.90 -7.62 -16.81
CA ASP A 128 4.82 -8.55 -16.54
C ASP A 128 4.23 -8.37 -15.13
N HIS A 129 2.90 -8.39 -15.02
CA HIS A 129 2.19 -8.19 -13.77
C HIS A 129 0.69 -8.58 -13.86
N ASP A 130 0.01 -8.57 -12.72
CA ASP A 130 -1.44 -8.78 -12.57
C ASP A 130 -2.09 -7.60 -11.84
N ALA A 131 -1.90 -6.38 -12.35
CA ALA A 131 -2.52 -5.19 -11.81
C ALA A 131 -3.40 -4.49 -12.84
N GLN A 132 -4.51 -3.91 -12.39
CA GLN A 132 -5.42 -3.20 -13.26
C GLN A 132 -6.09 -2.05 -12.53
N TRP A 133 -6.19 -0.90 -13.19
CA TRP A 133 -6.77 0.29 -12.59
C TRP A 133 -8.18 0.02 -12.03
N GLY A 134 -8.43 0.49 -10.81
CA GLY A 134 -9.73 0.34 -10.14
C GLY A 134 -10.03 -1.07 -9.60
N ARG A 135 -9.14 -2.06 -9.76
CA ARG A 135 -9.38 -3.43 -9.31
C ARG A 135 -9.53 -3.51 -7.78
N PRO A 136 -10.60 -4.15 -7.28
CA PRO A 136 -10.77 -4.47 -5.86
C PRO A 136 -10.45 -5.95 -5.56
N PHE A 137 -10.25 -6.30 -4.28
CA PHE A 137 -10.26 -7.70 -3.84
C PHE A 137 -11.61 -8.37 -4.14
N LEU A 138 -12.71 -7.61 -4.06
CA LEU A 138 -14.07 -8.06 -4.40
C LEU A 138 -14.15 -8.76 -5.77
N ALA A 139 -13.39 -8.30 -6.76
CA ALA A 139 -13.34 -8.91 -8.09
C ALA A 139 -12.21 -9.94 -8.19
N GLU A 140 -11.00 -9.58 -7.74
CA GLU A 140 -9.81 -10.42 -7.94
C GLU A 140 -9.91 -11.79 -7.26
N LYS A 141 -10.64 -11.91 -6.15
CA LYS A 141 -10.86 -13.19 -5.47
C LYS A 141 -11.48 -14.27 -6.37
N ASP A 142 -12.21 -13.88 -7.42
CA ASP A 142 -12.88 -14.78 -8.35
C ASP A 142 -12.02 -15.11 -9.59
N GLU A 143 -10.92 -14.38 -9.82
CA GLU A 143 -10.05 -14.53 -11.00
C GLU A 143 -8.68 -15.16 -10.69
N ILE A 144 -8.14 -14.89 -9.49
CA ILE A 144 -6.75 -15.23 -9.13
C ILE A 144 -6.40 -16.71 -9.28
N GLU A 145 -7.36 -17.62 -9.05
CA GLU A 145 -7.13 -19.07 -9.20
C GLU A 145 -6.65 -19.44 -10.60
N SER A 146 -7.30 -18.88 -11.64
CA SER A 146 -6.95 -19.13 -13.03
C SER A 146 -5.59 -18.53 -13.36
N LYS A 147 -5.35 -17.29 -12.93
CA LYS A 147 -4.09 -16.57 -13.16
C LYS A 147 -2.90 -17.28 -12.54
N VAL A 148 -3.03 -17.75 -11.30
CA VAL A 148 -1.99 -18.56 -10.64
C VAL A 148 -1.73 -19.86 -11.41
N ARG A 149 -2.74 -20.55 -11.92
CA ARG A 149 -2.55 -21.78 -12.72
C ARG A 149 -1.81 -21.52 -14.02
N VAL A 150 -2.14 -20.43 -14.71
CA VAL A 150 -1.57 -20.07 -16.01
C VAL A 150 -0.12 -19.58 -15.85
N HIS A 151 0.09 -18.58 -14.99
CA HIS A 151 1.36 -17.88 -14.86
C HIS A 151 2.33 -18.55 -13.87
N ARG A 152 1.86 -19.50 -13.07
CA ARG A 152 2.67 -20.33 -12.16
C ARG A 152 3.66 -19.52 -11.31
N PRO A 153 3.22 -18.50 -10.55
CA PRO A 153 4.11 -17.77 -9.66
C PRO A 153 4.56 -18.64 -8.48
N ASP A 154 5.77 -18.39 -7.98
CA ASP A 154 6.27 -18.91 -6.70
C ASP A 154 5.84 -18.02 -5.52
N LEU A 155 5.60 -16.73 -5.81
CA LEU A 155 5.35 -15.68 -4.85
C LEU A 155 4.35 -14.65 -5.42
N LEU A 156 3.35 -14.28 -4.62
CA LEU A 156 2.49 -13.12 -4.88
C LEU A 156 2.94 -11.93 -4.05
N LEU A 157 3.08 -10.76 -4.68
CA LEU A 157 3.14 -9.47 -4.00
C LEU A 157 1.82 -8.74 -4.26
N VAL A 158 1.02 -8.53 -3.23
CA VAL A 158 -0.35 -8.05 -3.36
C VAL A 158 -0.48 -6.67 -2.74
N LEU A 159 -0.89 -5.68 -3.52
CA LEU A 159 -1.26 -4.35 -3.02
C LEU A 159 -2.63 -3.97 -3.59
N LEU A 160 -3.67 -4.26 -2.82
CA LEU A 160 -5.08 -4.10 -3.16
C LEU A 160 -5.87 -3.64 -1.92
N GLY A 161 -7.12 -3.23 -2.14
CA GLY A 161 -8.09 -2.97 -1.07
C GLY A 161 -8.53 -1.52 -0.95
N ILE A 162 -7.80 -0.56 -1.54
CA ILE A 162 -8.22 0.84 -1.52
C ILE A 162 -9.52 1.04 -2.32
N ASN A 163 -9.69 0.35 -3.46
CA ASN A 163 -10.90 0.45 -4.27
C ASN A 163 -12.12 -0.16 -3.57
N ASP A 164 -11.94 -1.28 -2.86
CA ASP A 164 -13.00 -1.88 -2.04
C ASP A 164 -13.52 -0.88 -0.99
N LEU A 165 -12.61 -0.18 -0.30
CA LEU A 165 -12.97 0.83 0.71
C LEU A 165 -13.55 2.10 0.08
N PHE A 166 -12.94 2.58 -1.01
CA PHE A 166 -13.20 3.91 -1.57
C PHE A 166 -14.40 3.92 -2.51
N TRP A 167 -14.43 3.04 -3.50
CA TRP A 167 -15.40 3.02 -4.59
C TRP A 167 -16.58 2.09 -4.29
N HIS A 168 -16.30 0.94 -3.68
CA HIS A 168 -17.34 -0.01 -3.30
C HIS A 168 -17.90 0.25 -1.89
N GLY A 169 -17.22 1.07 -1.09
CA GLY A 169 -17.68 1.47 0.23
C GLY A 169 -17.78 0.32 1.23
N LEU A 170 -17.07 -0.78 0.98
CA LEU A 170 -17.16 -2.00 1.79
C LEU A 170 -16.59 -1.75 3.20
N PRO A 171 -17.23 -2.31 4.24
CA PRO A 171 -16.68 -2.27 5.59
C PRO A 171 -15.45 -3.19 5.69
N ALA A 172 -14.62 -2.95 6.72
CA ALA A 172 -13.35 -3.65 6.88
C ALA A 172 -13.52 -5.18 7.05
N GLU A 173 -14.64 -5.61 7.65
CA GLU A 173 -15.01 -7.01 7.82
C GLU A 173 -15.29 -7.71 6.48
N GLU A 174 -15.97 -7.03 5.57
CA GLU A 174 -16.29 -7.58 4.24
C GLU A 174 -15.03 -7.64 3.37
N ASN A 175 -14.16 -6.63 3.46
CA ASN A 175 -12.85 -6.69 2.83
C ASN A 175 -11.98 -7.82 3.38
N GLU A 176 -11.99 -8.06 4.70
CA GLU A 176 -11.29 -9.20 5.30
C GLU A 176 -11.80 -10.54 4.71
N ALA A 177 -13.11 -10.69 4.55
CA ALA A 177 -13.70 -11.87 3.92
C ALA A 177 -13.29 -12.02 2.45
N ASN A 178 -13.17 -10.92 1.71
CA ASN A 178 -12.66 -10.93 0.33
C ASN A 178 -11.19 -11.35 0.29
N VAL A 179 -10.34 -10.89 1.21
CA VAL A 179 -8.94 -11.31 1.30
C VAL A 179 -8.83 -12.80 1.63
N ARG A 180 -9.64 -13.33 2.57
CA ARG A 180 -9.70 -14.78 2.86
C ARG A 180 -10.03 -15.59 1.60
N SER A 181 -11.03 -15.14 0.86
CA SER A 181 -11.47 -15.78 -0.38
C SER A 181 -10.40 -15.74 -1.46
N PHE A 182 -9.73 -14.59 -1.62
CA PHE A 182 -8.60 -14.42 -2.52
C PHE A 182 -7.44 -15.37 -2.20
N VAL A 183 -6.98 -15.43 -0.94
CA VAL A 183 -5.88 -16.34 -0.54
C VAL A 183 -6.27 -17.81 -0.74
N ALA A 184 -7.51 -18.18 -0.41
CA ALA A 184 -8.01 -19.53 -0.66
C ALA A 184 -8.01 -19.87 -2.16
N ALA A 185 -8.47 -18.94 -3.02
CA ALA A 185 -8.47 -19.11 -4.47
C ALA A 185 -7.06 -19.24 -5.05
N ALA A 186 -6.13 -18.38 -4.62
CA ALA A 186 -4.74 -18.45 -5.05
C ALA A 186 -4.11 -19.81 -4.69
N ARG A 187 -4.39 -20.34 -3.49
CA ARG A 187 -3.93 -21.67 -3.04
C ARG A 187 -4.56 -22.84 -3.81
N ARG A 188 -5.81 -22.71 -4.28
CA ARG A 188 -6.41 -23.70 -5.20
C ARG A 188 -5.71 -23.71 -6.56
N GLY A 189 -5.10 -22.59 -6.96
CA GLY A 189 -4.24 -22.52 -8.13
C GLY A 189 -2.87 -23.16 -7.90
N ALA A 190 -2.25 -22.87 -6.76
CA ALA A 190 -0.96 -23.44 -6.34
C ALA A 190 -0.90 -23.62 -4.80
N PRO A 191 -1.00 -24.86 -4.26
CA PRO A 191 -1.09 -25.08 -2.81
C PRO A 191 0.12 -24.63 -1.99
N GLY A 192 1.30 -24.53 -2.61
CA GLY A 192 2.55 -24.08 -1.98
C GLY A 192 2.88 -22.61 -2.18
N LEU A 193 1.94 -21.82 -2.72
CA LEU A 193 2.17 -20.42 -3.07
C LEU A 193 2.50 -19.58 -1.84
N ARG A 194 3.52 -18.73 -1.94
CA ARG A 194 3.89 -17.76 -0.91
C ARG A 194 3.20 -16.43 -1.20
N LEU A 195 2.77 -15.71 -0.17
CA LEU A 195 2.06 -14.44 -0.35
C LEU A 195 2.65 -13.36 0.56
N VAL A 196 2.83 -12.17 -0.01
CA VAL A 196 3.09 -10.94 0.74
C VAL A 196 1.99 -9.95 0.45
N LEU A 197 1.25 -9.54 1.49
CA LEU A 197 0.20 -8.53 1.38
C LEU A 197 0.76 -7.19 1.86
N GLY A 198 0.60 -6.14 1.06
CA GLY A 198 0.87 -4.77 1.43
C GLY A 198 -0.28 -4.18 2.25
N THR A 199 0.03 -3.36 3.25
CA THR A 199 -0.99 -2.51 3.89
C THR A 199 -1.45 -1.40 2.95
N VAL A 200 -2.76 -1.11 2.96
CA VAL A 200 -3.36 -0.03 2.19
C VAL A 200 -2.69 1.30 2.55
N LEU A 201 -2.23 2.01 1.52
CA LEU A 201 -1.48 3.25 1.66
C LEU A 201 -2.33 4.38 2.25
N ASP A 202 -1.66 5.35 2.84
CA ASP A 202 -2.25 6.64 3.16
C ASP A 202 -2.69 7.37 1.89
N THR A 203 -3.86 8.02 1.92
CA THR A 203 -4.44 8.79 0.81
C THR A 203 -4.92 10.15 1.30
N GLN A 204 -5.01 11.13 0.40
CA GLN A 204 -5.51 12.46 0.74
C GLN A 204 -6.95 12.38 1.27
N ARG A 205 -7.81 11.50 0.73
CA ARG A 205 -9.15 11.27 1.30
C ARG A 205 -9.09 10.78 2.73
N ALA A 206 -8.19 9.85 3.08
CA ALA A 206 -8.03 9.41 4.47
C ALA A 206 -7.54 10.54 5.39
N ARG A 207 -6.83 11.54 4.87
CA ARG A 207 -6.46 12.72 5.65
C ARG A 207 -7.63 13.68 5.87
N ASP A 208 -8.51 13.79 4.89
CA ASP A 208 -9.62 14.74 4.90
C ASP A 208 -10.90 14.18 5.55
N ASP A 209 -11.10 12.86 5.51
CA ASP A 209 -12.27 12.16 6.05
C ASP A 209 -11.86 11.19 7.16
N VAL A 210 -12.12 11.59 8.41
CA VAL A 210 -11.80 10.80 9.61
C VAL A 210 -12.53 9.45 9.66
N VAL A 211 -13.74 9.36 9.09
CA VAL A 211 -14.50 8.10 9.07
C VAL A 211 -13.89 7.15 8.06
N PHE A 212 -13.53 7.64 6.88
CA PHE A 212 -12.80 6.85 5.89
C PHE A 212 -11.43 6.42 6.42
N ASN A 213 -10.69 7.31 7.09
CA ASN A 213 -9.40 6.99 7.71
C ASN A 213 -9.51 5.86 8.74
N ALA A 214 -10.54 5.90 9.59
CA ALA A 214 -10.79 4.86 10.57
C ALA A 214 -11.04 3.50 9.90
N ARG A 215 -11.74 3.48 8.76
CA ARG A 215 -11.94 2.25 7.98
C ARG A 215 -10.65 1.71 7.37
N VAL A 216 -9.81 2.58 6.80
CA VAL A 216 -8.48 2.20 6.27
C VAL A 216 -7.61 1.65 7.39
N SER A 217 -7.57 2.32 8.54
CA SER A 217 -6.80 1.91 9.72
C SER A 217 -7.28 0.55 10.25
N GLU A 218 -8.59 0.35 10.35
CA GLU A 218 -9.18 -0.91 10.80
C GLU A 218 -8.91 -2.05 9.82
N PHE A 219 -9.03 -1.79 8.51
CA PHE A 219 -8.70 -2.80 7.51
C PHE A 219 -7.21 -3.18 7.53
N ASN A 220 -6.30 -2.21 7.66
CA ASN A 220 -4.87 -2.50 7.83
C ASN A 220 -4.57 -3.33 9.09
N ARG A 221 -5.24 -3.02 10.20
CA ARG A 221 -5.13 -3.82 11.43
C ARG A 221 -5.60 -5.26 11.20
N ARG A 222 -6.72 -5.45 10.51
CA ARG A 222 -7.27 -6.77 10.15
C ARG A 222 -6.36 -7.53 9.20
N LEU A 223 -5.78 -6.88 8.19
CA LEU A 223 -4.81 -7.50 7.27
C LEU A 223 -3.63 -8.12 8.03
N VAL A 224 -3.09 -7.41 9.03
CA VAL A 224 -1.97 -7.92 9.84
C VAL A 224 -2.34 -9.17 10.63
N LEU A 225 -3.50 -9.16 11.29
CA LEU A 225 -3.98 -10.33 12.03
C LEU A 225 -4.32 -11.49 11.09
N LEU A 226 -4.90 -11.17 9.93
CA LEU A 226 -5.31 -12.14 8.93
C LEU A 226 -4.11 -12.86 8.31
N ALA A 227 -3.00 -12.16 8.05
CA ALA A 227 -1.81 -12.78 7.51
C ALA A 227 -1.25 -13.86 8.47
N ASP A 228 -1.25 -13.59 9.78
CA ASP A 228 -0.83 -14.57 10.79
C ASP A 228 -1.78 -15.79 10.81
N ASP A 229 -3.09 -15.54 10.86
CA ASP A 229 -4.15 -16.57 10.87
C ASP A 229 -4.13 -17.45 9.61
N LEU A 230 -3.85 -16.88 8.44
CA LEU A 230 -3.82 -17.61 7.17
C LEU A 230 -2.47 -18.29 6.89
N SER A 231 -1.40 -17.92 7.58
CA SER A 231 -0.05 -18.42 7.28
C SER A 231 0.12 -19.89 7.67
N THR A 232 0.78 -20.67 6.81
CA THR A 232 1.15 -22.06 7.12
C THR A 232 2.61 -22.31 6.72
N PRO A 233 3.29 -23.34 7.26
CA PRO A 233 4.66 -23.66 6.85
C PRO A 233 4.81 -23.95 5.36
N GLY A 234 3.77 -24.51 4.71
CA GLY A 234 3.79 -24.86 3.28
C GLY A 234 3.35 -23.74 2.33
N SER A 235 2.67 -22.72 2.84
CA SER A 235 2.18 -21.56 2.07
C SER A 235 2.17 -20.34 3.01
N PRO A 236 3.34 -19.75 3.29
CA PRO A 236 3.45 -18.63 4.21
C PRO A 236 2.76 -17.39 3.64
N VAL A 237 2.10 -16.65 4.54
CA VAL A 237 1.55 -15.31 4.28
C VAL A 237 2.26 -14.32 5.19
N ALA A 238 2.71 -13.21 4.64
CA ALA A 238 3.41 -12.15 5.38
C ALA A 238 2.88 -10.76 5.00
N ILE A 239 3.14 -9.76 5.85
CA ILE A 239 2.78 -8.37 5.60
C ILE A 239 3.99 -7.52 5.26
N ALA A 240 3.91 -6.81 4.13
CA ALA A 240 4.79 -5.68 3.85
C ALA A 240 4.14 -4.40 4.41
N PRO A 241 4.80 -3.66 5.31
CA PRO A 241 4.25 -2.45 5.93
C PRO A 241 4.34 -1.24 4.98
N THR A 242 3.73 -1.35 3.80
CA THR A 242 3.79 -0.37 2.70
C THR A 242 3.27 1.02 3.07
N ALA A 243 2.37 1.10 4.06
CA ALA A 243 1.85 2.38 4.56
C ALA A 243 2.78 3.10 5.55
N THR A 244 3.74 2.42 6.19
CA THR A 244 4.47 2.96 7.37
C THR A 244 5.35 4.16 7.05
N GLU A 245 6.07 4.13 5.92
CA GLU A 245 6.89 5.25 5.44
C GLU A 245 6.18 6.06 4.34
N PHE A 246 4.86 5.88 4.16
CA PHE A 246 4.09 6.52 3.10
C PHE A 246 3.24 7.68 3.63
N VAL A 247 3.33 8.84 2.98
CA VAL A 247 2.65 10.08 3.37
C VAL A 247 2.02 10.65 2.11
N ALA A 248 0.69 10.63 2.01
CA ALA A 248 -0.02 10.96 0.77
C ALA A 248 0.42 12.31 0.19
N SER A 249 0.47 13.36 1.01
CA SER A 249 0.82 14.73 0.59
C SER A 249 2.24 14.89 0.03
N ALA A 250 3.15 13.97 0.35
CA ALA A 250 4.53 14.02 -0.14
C ALA A 250 4.80 12.98 -1.24
N HIS A 251 4.03 11.88 -1.24
CA HIS A 251 4.38 10.65 -1.95
C HIS A 251 3.37 10.30 -3.05
N THR A 252 2.37 11.14 -3.29
CA THR A 252 1.42 11.02 -4.40
C THR A 252 1.47 12.26 -5.28
N TRP A 253 0.97 12.15 -6.52
CA TRP A 253 0.83 13.29 -7.42
C TRP A 253 -0.60 13.85 -7.49
N ASP A 254 -1.61 13.08 -7.08
CA ASP A 254 -3.03 13.49 -7.03
C ASP A 254 -3.71 13.23 -5.67
N GLY A 255 -2.96 12.78 -4.66
CA GLY A 255 -3.52 12.37 -3.37
C GLY A 255 -3.74 10.87 -3.22
N THR A 256 -3.60 10.06 -4.27
CA THR A 256 -3.80 8.60 -4.24
C THR A 256 -2.66 7.85 -4.93
N HIS A 257 -2.29 8.24 -6.14
CA HIS A 257 -1.34 7.52 -6.97
C HIS A 257 0.11 7.94 -6.67
N PRO A 258 1.05 6.99 -6.51
CA PRO A 258 2.40 7.31 -6.09
C PRO A 258 3.13 8.20 -7.09
N ASN A 259 3.89 9.17 -6.58
CA ASN A 259 4.94 9.85 -7.35
C ASN A 259 6.26 9.03 -7.26
N PRO A 260 7.35 9.42 -7.94
CA PRO A 260 8.62 8.69 -7.92
C PRO A 260 9.15 8.39 -6.52
N ARG A 261 8.95 9.33 -5.59
CA ARG A 261 9.31 9.10 -4.19
C ARG A 261 8.39 8.08 -3.57
N GLY A 262 7.07 8.16 -3.75
CA GLY A 262 6.13 7.16 -3.23
C GLY A 262 6.41 5.74 -3.72
N GLU A 263 6.71 5.59 -5.00
CA GLU A 263 7.10 4.31 -5.61
C GLU A 263 8.30 3.67 -4.87
N LEU A 264 9.31 4.46 -4.48
CA LEU A 264 10.47 3.96 -3.71
C LEU A 264 10.06 3.38 -2.35
N ARG A 265 9.06 3.96 -1.67
CA ARG A 265 8.65 3.51 -0.32
C ARG A 265 7.88 2.21 -0.41
N ILE A 266 7.04 2.06 -1.44
CA ILE A 266 6.32 0.81 -1.73
C ILE A 266 7.34 -0.28 -2.06
N ALA A 267 8.25 -0.03 -3.01
CA ALA A 267 9.28 -0.98 -3.42
C ALA A 267 10.17 -1.39 -2.24
N ALA A 268 10.55 -0.44 -1.39
CA ALA A 268 11.36 -0.73 -0.21
C ALA A 268 10.63 -1.57 0.84
N ALA A 269 9.37 -1.28 1.15
CA ALA A 269 8.62 -2.07 2.12
C ALA A 269 8.48 -3.54 1.68
N PHE A 270 8.27 -3.80 0.39
CA PHE A 270 8.31 -5.16 -0.14
C PHE A 270 9.72 -5.76 -0.08
N ALA A 271 10.74 -5.07 -0.58
CA ALA A 271 12.12 -5.57 -0.59
C ALA A 271 12.65 -5.89 0.82
N ASP A 272 12.38 -5.02 1.79
CA ASP A 272 12.78 -5.20 3.19
C ASP A 272 12.15 -6.46 3.78
N LEU A 273 10.87 -6.73 3.49
CA LEU A 273 10.21 -7.95 3.91
C LEU A 273 10.75 -9.19 3.18
N LEU A 274 10.99 -9.08 1.87
CA LEU A 274 11.54 -10.18 1.07
C LEU A 274 12.93 -10.60 1.56
N ALA A 275 13.79 -9.63 1.85
CA ALA A 275 15.09 -9.89 2.46
C ALA A 275 14.93 -10.55 3.83
N LEU A 276 14.07 -10.00 4.69
CA LEU A 276 13.90 -10.46 6.07
C LEU A 276 13.28 -11.86 6.19
N ARG A 277 12.18 -12.12 5.47
CA ARG A 277 11.35 -13.32 5.65
C ARG A 277 11.68 -14.44 4.69
N PHE A 278 12.15 -14.08 3.51
CA PHE A 278 12.30 -14.96 2.36
C PHE A 278 13.75 -15.11 1.90
N ALA A 279 14.69 -14.36 2.50
CA ALA A 279 16.09 -14.31 2.07
C ALA A 279 16.24 -14.00 0.57
N LEU A 280 15.34 -13.16 0.04
CA LEU A 280 15.35 -12.71 -1.35
C LEU A 280 15.87 -11.27 -1.41
N GLY A 281 17.04 -11.10 -2.03
CA GLY A 281 17.68 -9.80 -2.18
C GLY A 281 18.29 -9.28 -0.88
N GLY A 282 18.25 -7.96 -0.70
CA GLY A 282 18.70 -7.27 0.52
C GLY A 282 17.77 -6.14 0.92
N PRO A 283 17.93 -5.55 2.12
CA PRO A 283 17.16 -4.39 2.52
C PRO A 283 17.39 -3.22 1.57
N TYR A 284 16.36 -2.43 1.33
CA TYR A 284 16.43 -1.27 0.45
C TYR A 284 17.23 -0.14 1.13
N PRO A 285 18.17 0.51 0.44
CA PRO A 285 19.05 1.51 1.06
C PRO A 285 18.29 2.66 1.71
N ARG A 286 18.79 3.10 2.87
CA ARG A 286 18.40 4.35 3.54
C ARG A 286 19.65 5.22 3.77
N PRO A 287 19.58 6.56 3.57
CA PRO A 287 18.42 7.31 3.09
C PRO A 287 18.03 6.92 1.65
N PHE A 288 16.76 7.11 1.30
CA PHE A 288 16.28 6.81 -0.06
C PHE A 288 17.05 7.62 -1.10
N PRO A 289 17.28 7.06 -2.30
CA PRO A 289 17.90 7.82 -3.39
C PRO A 289 17.04 9.03 -3.74
N ASN A 290 17.70 10.16 -4.01
CA ASN A 290 17.00 11.34 -4.51
C ASN A 290 16.57 11.08 -5.94
N VAL A 291 15.26 11.04 -6.18
CA VAL A 291 14.66 10.90 -7.50
C VAL A 291 13.97 12.20 -7.88
N PRO A 292 14.09 12.65 -9.15
CA PRO A 292 13.39 13.83 -9.61
C PRO A 292 11.88 13.61 -9.47
N ASP A 293 11.16 14.64 -9.08
CA ASP A 293 9.71 14.62 -9.16
C ASP A 293 9.28 14.57 -10.62
N LEU A 294 8.22 13.81 -10.89
CA LEU A 294 7.53 13.93 -12.17
C LEU A 294 6.63 15.17 -12.10
N PRO A 295 6.80 16.14 -13.00
CA PRO A 295 5.88 17.27 -13.06
C PRO A 295 4.45 16.76 -13.25
N PRO A 296 3.44 17.22 -12.47
CA PRO A 296 2.07 16.73 -12.56
C PRO A 296 1.47 16.80 -13.97
N GLU A 297 1.91 17.75 -14.79
CA GLU A 297 1.55 17.89 -16.21
C GLU A 297 1.98 16.70 -17.07
N THR A 298 3.02 15.97 -16.69
CA THR A 298 3.44 14.71 -17.33
C THR A 298 2.42 13.59 -17.09
N LYS A 299 1.59 13.75 -16.05
CA LYS A 299 0.50 12.84 -15.68
C LYS A 299 -0.88 13.34 -16.09
N ARG A 300 -0.98 14.52 -16.72
CA ARG A 300 -2.25 15.07 -17.17
C ARG A 300 -2.37 14.90 -18.67
N VAL A 301 -3.55 14.51 -19.13
CA VAL A 301 -3.95 14.58 -20.54
C VAL A 301 -3.64 15.99 -21.07
N MET A 302 -2.96 16.11 -22.21
CA MET A 302 -3.00 17.35 -22.99
C MET A 302 -4.45 17.51 -23.47
N THR A 303 -5.21 18.35 -22.76
CA THR A 303 -6.61 18.68 -23.08
C THR A 303 -6.74 19.32 -24.46
#